data_AF-A0A2U9NUW4-F1
#
_entry.id   AF-A0A2U9NUW4-F1
#
_cell.length_a   1.000
_cell.length_b   1.000
_cell.length_c   1.000
_cell.angle_alpha   90.00
_cell.angle_beta   90.00
_cell.angle_gamma   90.00
#
_symmetry.space_group_name_H-M   'P 1'
#
loop_
_entity.id
_entity.type
_entity.pdbx_description
1 polymer ?
#
loop_
_entity_poly.entity_id
_entity_poly.type
_entity_poly.pdbx_seq_one_letter_code
_entity_poly.pdbx_strand_id
1 'polypeptide(L)'
;MTQASPQALPEQLVALLTQHLEVHADPADLTPTTTFESLGVDSLALMELVVAAEEEFGIVLPEDTLDLSPASTLADAARAFAGARHAR
;
A
#
# COMPACT_ATOMS: atom_id res chain seq x y z
N MET A 1 1.19 -0.33 -26.48
CA MET A 1 0.39 -0.76 -25.32
C MET A 1 0.22 0.46 -24.44
N THR A 2 -0.90 1.16 -24.64
CA THR A 2 -1.38 2.29 -23.84
C THR A 2 -2.25 1.65 -22.75
N GLN A 3 -2.18 1.96 -21.46
CA GLN A 3 -2.37 3.26 -20.82
C GLN A 3 -1.72 3.21 -19.43
N ALA A 4 -0.99 4.25 -19.03
CA ALA A 4 -0.78 4.54 -17.62
C ALA A 4 -2.09 5.15 -17.09
N SER A 5 -2.89 4.36 -16.38
CA SER A 5 -4.14 4.80 -15.78
C SER A 5 -3.85 5.77 -14.62
N PRO A 6 -4.36 7.01 -14.62
CA PRO A 6 -4.08 8.03 -13.60
C PRO A 6 -4.76 7.75 -12.24
N GLN A 7 -5.19 6.51 -11.99
CA GLN A 7 -5.84 6.05 -10.77
C GLN A 7 -5.23 4.72 -10.26
N ALA A 8 -4.12 4.27 -10.85
CA ALA A 8 -3.47 3.03 -10.47
C ALA A 8 -2.75 3.21 -9.12
N LEU A 9 -2.94 2.22 -8.24
CA LEU A 9 -2.15 2.10 -7.01
C LEU A 9 -0.68 1.86 -7.39
N PRO A 10 0.29 2.31 -6.58
CA PRO A 10 1.70 2.02 -6.80
C PRO A 10 1.92 0.52 -6.92
N GLU A 11 2.73 0.09 -7.88
CA GLU A 11 3.05 -1.33 -8.09
C GLU A 11 3.65 -1.96 -6.83
N GLN A 12 4.45 -1.19 -6.08
CA GLN A 12 5.01 -1.60 -4.79
C GLN A 12 3.92 -1.88 -3.75
N LEU A 13 2.90 -1.02 -3.66
CA LEU A 13 1.80 -1.21 -2.72
C LEU A 13 1.00 -2.47 -3.07
N VAL A 14 0.68 -2.67 -4.36
CA VAL A 14 -0.04 -3.86 -4.82
C VAL A 14 0.78 -5.13 -4.59
N ALA A 15 2.09 -5.09 -4.87
CA ALA A 15 2.99 -6.21 -4.62
C ALA A 15 3.01 -6.57 -3.12
N LEU A 16 3.15 -5.61 -2.22
CA LEU A 16 3.15 -5.90 -0.79
C LEU A 16 1.80 -6.44 -0.28
N LEU A 17 0.68 -5.88 -0.76
CA LEU A 17 -0.66 -6.37 -0.39
C LEU A 17 -0.88 -7.83 -0.83
N THR A 18 -0.43 -8.19 -2.03
CA THR A 18 -0.65 -9.53 -2.59
C THR A 18 0.39 -10.55 -2.13
N GLN A 19 1.65 -10.14 -1.97
CA GLN A 19 2.77 -11.04 -1.65
C GLN A 19 3.01 -11.16 -0.14
N HIS A 20 2.85 -10.06 0.60
CA HIS A 20 3.16 -10.02 2.04
C HIS A 20 1.91 -10.22 2.89
N LEU A 21 0.81 -9.58 2.51
CA LEU A 21 -0.44 -9.62 3.28
C LEU A 21 -1.42 -10.70 2.81
N GLU A 22 -1.01 -11.52 1.82
CA GLU A 22 -1.79 -12.62 1.25
C GLU A 22 -3.24 -12.22 0.90
N VAL A 23 -3.45 -10.95 0.52
CA VAL A 23 -4.78 -10.44 0.22
C VAL A 23 -5.31 -11.18 -1.01
N HIS A 24 -6.36 -11.98 -0.82
CA HIS A 24 -7.07 -12.70 -1.88
C HIS A 24 -7.96 -11.77 -2.71
N ALA A 25 -7.40 -10.65 -3.19
CA ALA A 25 -8.05 -9.74 -4.12
C ALA A 25 -7.25 -9.70 -5.41
N ASP A 26 -7.95 -9.66 -6.54
CA ASP A 26 -7.29 -9.44 -7.83
C ASP A 26 -6.75 -8.00 -7.86
N PRO A 27 -5.51 -7.76 -8.34
CA PRO A 27 -5.01 -6.41 -8.59
C PRO A 27 -5.96 -5.53 -9.40
N ALA A 28 -6.80 -6.12 -10.26
CA ALA A 28 -7.83 -5.41 -11.01
C ALA A 28 -9.01 -4.93 -10.15
N ASP A 29 -9.28 -5.59 -9.02
CA ASP A 29 -10.34 -5.26 -8.07
C ASP A 29 -9.87 -4.29 -6.97
N LEU A 30 -8.55 -4.08 -6.84
CA LEU A 30 -7.99 -3.11 -5.91
C LEU A 30 -8.22 -1.68 -6.40
N THR A 31 -9.28 -1.06 -5.89
CA THR A 31 -9.61 0.34 -6.20
C THR A 31 -9.02 1.30 -5.16
N PRO A 32 -8.66 2.53 -5.54
CA PRO A 32 -8.20 3.54 -4.58
C PRO A 32 -9.23 3.86 -3.48
N THR A 33 -10.50 3.58 -3.73
CA THR A 33 -11.60 3.78 -2.79
C THR A 33 -11.80 2.61 -1.83
N THR A 34 -11.17 1.45 -2.09
CA THR A 34 -11.24 0.29 -1.20
C THR A 34 -10.48 0.58 0.09
N THR A 35 -11.01 0.13 1.23
CA THR A 35 -10.35 0.25 2.54
C THR A 35 -9.56 -1.00 2.89
N PHE A 36 -8.56 -0.85 3.76
CA PHE A 36 -7.76 -1.98 4.26
C PHE A 36 -8.61 -3.01 5.01
N GLU A 37 -9.54 -2.56 5.85
CA GLU A 37 -10.47 -3.43 6.57
C GLU A 37 -11.32 -4.28 5.60
N SER A 38 -11.74 -3.71 4.46
CA SER A 38 -12.50 -4.44 3.46
C SER A 38 -11.69 -5.55 2.76
N LEU A 39 -10.36 -5.46 2.81
CA LEU A 39 -9.44 -6.47 2.30
C LEU A 39 -9.02 -7.48 3.37
N GLY A 40 -9.49 -7.33 4.62
CA GLY A 40 -9.04 -8.13 5.76
C GLY A 40 -7.66 -7.72 6.28
N VAL A 41 -7.21 -6.50 5.97
CA VAL A 41 -5.93 -5.97 6.45
C VAL A 41 -6.15 -5.25 7.79
N ASP A 42 -5.60 -5.84 8.84
CA ASP A 42 -5.65 -5.31 10.20
C ASP A 42 -4.50 -4.33 10.49
N SER A 43 -4.52 -3.69 11.66
CA SER A 43 -3.43 -2.77 12.07
C SER A 43 -2.06 -3.44 12.17
N LEU A 44 -2.01 -4.73 12.50
CA LEU A 44 -0.75 -5.50 12.54
C LEU A 44 -0.20 -5.70 11.13
N ALA A 45 -1.07 -6.08 10.19
CA ALA A 45 -0.73 -6.21 8.78
C ALA A 45 -0.27 -4.86 8.17
N LEU A 46 -0.86 -3.74 8.59
CA LEU A 46 -0.37 -2.41 8.19
C LEU A 46 1.05 -2.11 8.70
N MET A 47 1.41 -2.56 9.91
CA MET A 47 2.79 -2.43 10.39
C MET A 47 3.74 -3.31 9.57
N GLU A 48 3.36 -4.56 9.28
CA GLU A 48 4.14 -5.46 8.43
C GLU A 48 4.31 -4.91 7.02
N LEU A 49 3.27 -4.29 6.45
CA LEU A 49 3.31 -3.63 5.14
C LEU A 49 4.42 -2.57 5.06
N VAL A 50 4.60 -1.78 6.13
CA VAL A 50 5.59 -0.71 6.19
C VAL A 50 6.99 -1.28 6.32
N VAL A 51 7.16 -2.26 7.20
CA VAL A 51 8.44 -2.95 7.39
C VAL A 51 8.86 -3.64 6.09
N ALA A 52 7.94 -4.33 5.42
CA ALA A 52 8.19 -4.96 4.14
C ALA A 52 8.49 -3.93 3.04
N ALA A 53 7.84 -2.76 3.04
CA ALA A 53 8.18 -1.69 2.11
C ALA A 53 9.64 -1.19 2.30
N GLU A 54 10.07 -1.06 3.55
CA GLU A 54 11.44 -0.67 3.91
C GLU A 54 12.46 -1.75 3.53
N GLU A 55 12.20 -3.03 3.83
CA GLU A 55 13.14 -4.12 3.54
C GLU A 55 13.18 -4.50 2.05
N GLU A 56 12.04 -4.51 1.36
CA GLU A 56 11.94 -4.98 -0.03
C GLU A 56 12.28 -3.87 -1.04
N PHE A 57 11.86 -2.63 -0.78
CA PHE A 57 12.07 -1.51 -1.70
C PHE A 57 13.06 -0.47 -1.18
N GLY A 58 13.50 -0.56 0.06
CA GLY A 58 14.41 0.45 0.64
C GLY A 58 13.75 1.82 0.78
N ILE A 59 12.41 1.89 0.89
CA ILE A 59 11.67 3.15 1.04
C ILE A 59 11.22 3.30 2.49
N VAL A 60 11.48 4.46 3.08
CA VAL A 60 11.02 4.83 4.41
C VAL A 60 9.75 5.65 4.27
N LEU A 61 8.65 5.11 4.79
CA LEU A 61 7.40 5.83 4.92
C LEU A 61 7.47 6.67 6.21
N PRO A 62 7.30 8.00 6.15
CA PRO A 62 7.29 8.81 7.37
C PRO A 62 6.11 8.39 8.24
N GLU A 63 6.38 8.02 9.49
CA GLU A 63 5.38 7.67 10.50
C GLU A 63 4.32 8.77 10.69
N ASP A 64 4.69 10.05 10.63
CA ASP A 64 3.76 11.20 10.64
C ASP A 64 2.82 11.27 9.42
N THR A 65 3.18 10.66 8.29
CA THR A 65 2.32 10.54 7.10
C THR A 65 1.61 9.20 7.02
N LEU A 66 2.03 8.25 7.83
CA LEU A 66 1.47 6.90 7.91
C LEU A 66 0.37 6.86 8.97
N ASP A 67 -0.60 7.76 8.87
CA ASP A 67 -1.87 7.68 9.61
C ASP A 67 -2.79 6.65 8.93
N LEU A 68 -2.21 5.48 8.60
CA LEU A 68 -2.93 4.37 8.00
C LEU A 68 -3.59 3.58 9.11
N SER A 69 -4.91 3.53 9.04
CA SER A 69 -5.75 2.68 9.87
C SER A 69 -6.45 1.66 8.97
N PRO A 70 -7.04 0.59 9.52
CA PRO A 70 -7.89 -0.32 8.74
C PRO A 70 -9.02 0.41 7.99
N ALA A 71 -9.49 1.54 8.52
CA ALA A 71 -10.49 2.39 7.89
C ALA A 71 -9.94 3.27 6.75
N SER A 72 -8.61 3.41 6.63
CA SER A 72 -7.97 4.20 5.57
C SER A 72 -8.10 3.50 4.22
N THR A 73 -8.06 4.29 3.15
CA THR A 73 -8.22 3.78 1.79
C THR A 73 -6.89 3.41 1.16
N LEU A 74 -6.92 2.58 0.12
CA LEU A 74 -5.74 2.28 -0.68
C LEU A 74 -5.16 3.56 -1.33
N ALA A 75 -6.00 4.56 -1.63
CA ALA A 75 -5.54 5.87 -2.09
C ALA A 75 -4.65 6.59 -1.06
N ASP A 76 -4.96 6.47 0.23
CA ASP A 76 -4.18 7.11 1.30
C ASP A 76 -2.82 6.46 1.43
N ALA A 77 -2.75 5.14 1.38
CA ALA A 77 -1.48 4.44 1.31
C ALA A 77 -0.72 4.77 0.03
N ALA A 78 -1.39 4.82 -1.12
CA ALA A 78 -0.74 5.23 -2.37
C ALA A 78 -0.07 6.61 -2.27
N ARG A 79 -0.70 7.57 -1.58
CA ARG A 79 -0.11 8.88 -1.30
C ARG A 79 1.11 8.78 -0.37
N ALA A 80 1.03 7.95 0.66
CA ALA A 80 2.16 7.71 1.57
C ALA A 80 3.37 7.13 0.80
N PHE A 81 3.13 6.15 -0.08
CA PHE A 81 4.17 5.57 -0.94
C PHE A 81 4.72 6.58 -1.96
N ALA A 82 3.88 7.46 -2.52
CA ALA A 82 4.34 8.52 -3.42
C ALA A 82 5.22 9.58 -2.71
N GLY A 83 5.02 9.78 -1.40
CA GLY A 83 5.84 10.65 -0.56
C GLY A 83 7.03 9.94 0.12
N ALA A 84 7.15 8.63 -0.04
CA ALA A 84 8.18 7.84 0.62
C ALA A 84 9.57 8.25 0.11
N ARG A 85 10.54 8.25 1.03
CA ARG A 85 11.93 8.62 0.72
C ARG A 85 12.78 7.36 0.77
N HIS A 86 13.72 7.21 -0.15
CA HIS A 86 14.66 6.10 -0.08
C HIS A 86 15.52 6.20 1.19
N ALA A 87 15.62 5.10 1.93
CA ALA A 87 16.64 4.92 2.95
C ALA A 87 18.01 5.05 2.26
N ARG A 88 18.86 5.95 2.76
CA ARG A 88 20.23 6.11 2.24
C ARG A 88 21.15 5.03 2.77
#